data_AF-A0A7C5NBN4-F1
#
_entry.id   AF-A0A7C5NBN4-F1
#
_cell.length_a   1.000
_cell.length_b   1.000
_cell.length_c   1.000
_cell.angle_alpha   90.00
_cell.angle_beta   90.00
_cell.angle_gamma   90.00
#
_symmetry.space_group_name_H-M   'P 1'
#
loop_
_entity.id
_entity.type
_entity.pdbx_description
1 polymer ?
#
loop_
_entity_poly.entity_id
_entity_poly.type
_entity_poly.pdbx_seq_one_letter_code
_entity_poly.pdbx_strand_id
1 'polypeptide(L)'
;MPPSGPRRATLPSHPEVATPDVEELEKRAKIRHLMARGRFADASEAIAETRLEGDEIALYETWIRNAAELAEDAESTLDPDLGTLAAAALRENRHLGFGYYVLGRIAEEEGRRDDAARAFRLATQLSPEHRDARRRDQLFRQRNSGS
;
A
#
# COMPACT_ATOMS: atom_id res chain seq x y z
N MET A 1 -26.74 54.81 30.17
CA MET A 1 -26.85 53.56 29.38
C MET A 1 -25.55 53.39 28.60
N PRO A 2 -24.69 52.40 28.91
CA PRO A 2 -23.47 52.11 28.17
C PRO A 2 -23.70 51.08 27.04
N PRO A 3 -22.74 50.90 26.11
CA PRO A 3 -23.00 50.61 24.71
C PRO A 3 -22.99 49.11 24.32
N SER A 4 -23.61 48.85 23.18
CA SER A 4 -23.71 47.59 22.44
C SER A 4 -22.38 46.83 22.36
N GLY A 5 -22.40 45.58 22.84
CA GLY A 5 -21.27 44.65 22.73
C GLY A 5 -21.00 44.19 21.29
N PRO A 6 -19.77 43.76 20.99
CA PRO A 6 -19.40 43.35 19.63
C PRO A 6 -20.05 42.01 19.26
N ARG A 7 -20.65 41.97 18.07
CA ARG A 7 -21.14 40.75 17.41
C ARG A 7 -19.98 39.77 17.22
N ARG A 8 -20.07 38.59 17.82
CA ARG A 8 -19.19 37.45 17.54
C ARG A 8 -19.21 37.16 16.04
N ALA A 9 -18.07 37.32 15.39
CA ALA A 9 -17.86 36.84 14.03
C ALA A 9 -17.92 35.31 14.04
N THR A 10 -18.92 34.74 13.36
CA THR A 10 -18.97 33.32 13.04
C THR A 10 -17.84 33.06 12.05
N LEU A 11 -16.79 32.37 12.49
CA LEU A 11 -15.77 31.84 11.59
C LEU A 11 -16.46 30.84 10.64
N PRO A 12 -16.18 30.87 9.33
CA PRO A 12 -16.70 29.86 8.42
C PRO A 12 -16.11 28.50 8.81
N SER A 13 -17.00 27.51 8.95
CA SER A 13 -16.66 26.10 9.12
C SER A 13 -15.67 25.71 8.01
N HIS A 14 -14.44 25.35 8.40
CA HIS A 14 -13.56 24.61 7.50
C HIS A 14 -14.29 23.33 7.08
N PRO A 15 -14.14 22.86 5.82
CA PRO A 15 -14.55 21.51 5.47
C PRO A 15 -13.75 20.55 6.37
N GLU A 16 -14.45 19.96 7.32
CA GLU A 16 -13.95 18.88 8.16
C GLU A 16 -13.55 17.76 7.21
N VAL A 17 -12.24 17.60 6.97
CA VAL A 17 -11.72 16.43 6.27
C VAL A 17 -12.15 15.25 7.14
N ALA A 18 -13.18 14.53 6.69
CA ALA A 18 -13.78 13.45 7.45
C ALA A 18 -12.67 12.48 7.85
N THR A 19 -12.36 12.45 9.15
CA THR A 19 -11.47 11.42 9.68
C THR A 19 -12.14 10.07 9.40
N PRO A 20 -11.43 9.09 8.81
CA PRO A 20 -12.04 7.80 8.52
C PRO A 20 -12.60 7.21 9.81
N ASP A 21 -13.82 6.68 9.73
CA ASP A 21 -14.47 6.04 10.86
C ASP A 21 -13.61 4.85 11.35
N VAL A 22 -13.69 4.53 12.65
CA VAL A 22 -12.95 3.41 13.25
C VAL A 22 -13.22 2.12 12.48
N GLU A 23 -14.45 1.92 12.03
CA GLU A 23 -14.84 0.75 11.23
C GLU A 23 -14.08 0.67 9.89
N GLU A 24 -13.88 1.80 9.23
CA GLU A 24 -13.11 1.88 7.99
C GLU A 24 -11.62 1.55 8.22
N LEU A 25 -11.04 2.07 9.30
CA LEU A 25 -9.65 1.78 9.65
C LEU A 25 -9.43 0.28 9.93
N GLU A 26 -10.38 -0.37 10.61
CA GLU A 26 -10.36 -1.80 10.87
C GLU A 26 -10.48 -2.63 9.58
N LYS A 27 -11.38 -2.23 8.69
CA LYS A 27 -11.55 -2.88 7.37
C LYS A 27 -10.27 -2.77 6.53
N ARG A 28 -9.67 -1.58 6.45
CA ARG A 28 -8.38 -1.37 5.76
C ARG A 28 -7.29 -2.24 6.38
N ALA A 29 -7.16 -2.25 7.70
CA ALA A 29 -6.18 -3.06 8.40
C ALA A 29 -6.34 -4.57 8.13
N LYS A 30 -7.59 -5.07 8.09
CA LYS A 30 -7.90 -6.45 7.70
C LYS A 30 -7.42 -6.74 6.28
N ILE A 31 -7.70 -5.87 5.31
CA ILE A 31 -7.25 -6.04 3.92
C ILE A 31 -5.72 -6.09 3.85
N ARG A 32 -4.98 -5.15 4.50
CA ARG A 32 -3.51 -5.18 4.46
C ARG A 32 -2.94 -6.47 5.04
N HIS A 33 -3.54 -6.97 6.12
CA HIS A 33 -3.14 -8.20 6.78
C HIS A 33 -3.32 -9.42 5.87
N LEU A 34 -4.42 -9.48 5.11
CA LEU A 34 -4.67 -10.52 4.11
C LEU A 34 -3.65 -10.42 2.96
N MET A 35 -3.41 -9.21 2.44
CA MET A 35 -2.42 -8.96 1.38
C MET A 35 -1.00 -9.38 1.79
N ALA A 36 -0.56 -9.03 3.00
CA ALA A 36 0.76 -9.40 3.51
C ALA A 36 0.96 -10.93 3.64
N ARG A 37 -0.13 -11.68 3.88
CA ARG A 37 -0.12 -13.15 3.95
C ARG A 37 -0.21 -13.83 2.58
N GLY A 38 -0.43 -13.09 1.50
CA GLY A 38 -0.70 -13.64 0.17
C GLY A 38 -2.11 -14.22 0.03
N ARG A 39 -3.05 -13.86 0.93
CA ARG A 39 -4.44 -14.30 0.87
C ARG A 39 -5.26 -13.40 -0.07
N PHE A 40 -4.89 -13.42 -1.35
CA PHE A 40 -5.43 -12.49 -2.35
C PHE A 40 -6.93 -12.68 -2.62
N ALA A 41 -7.43 -13.92 -2.59
CA ALA A 41 -8.86 -14.19 -2.77
C ALA A 41 -9.70 -13.55 -1.64
N ASP A 42 -9.31 -13.79 -0.38
CA ASP A 42 -9.99 -13.21 0.78
C ASP A 42 -9.86 -11.69 0.83
N ALA A 43 -8.71 -11.14 0.39
CA ALA A 43 -8.51 -9.70 0.31
C ALA A 43 -9.43 -9.06 -0.74
N SER A 44 -9.56 -9.69 -1.91
CA SER A 44 -10.47 -9.25 -2.97
C SER A 44 -11.92 -9.20 -2.50
N GLU A 45 -12.38 -10.26 -1.83
CA GLU A 45 -13.71 -10.33 -1.25
C GLU A 45 -13.93 -9.22 -0.22
N ALA A 46 -12.98 -9.03 0.70
CA ALA A 46 -13.07 -7.96 1.70
C ALA A 46 -13.10 -6.56 1.06
N ILE A 47 -12.37 -6.32 -0.03
CA ILE A 47 -12.43 -5.04 -0.77
C ILE A 47 -13.84 -4.84 -1.36
N ALA A 48 -14.37 -5.86 -2.04
CA ALA A 48 -15.69 -5.81 -2.68
C ALA A 48 -16.83 -5.59 -1.66
N GLU A 49 -16.75 -6.21 -0.49
CA GLU A 49 -17.73 -6.06 0.59
C GLU A 49 -17.71 -4.66 1.21
N THR A 50 -16.51 -4.12 1.41
CA THR A 50 -16.34 -2.89 2.19
C THR A 50 -16.60 -1.63 1.39
N ARG A 51 -16.56 -1.70 0.04
CA ARG A 51 -16.68 -0.57 -0.88
C ARG A 51 -15.75 0.59 -0.53
N LEU A 52 -14.60 0.26 0.05
CA LEU A 52 -13.58 1.25 0.37
C LEU A 52 -12.96 1.76 -0.92
N GLU A 53 -12.71 3.05 -0.97
CA GLU A 53 -12.06 3.72 -2.10
C GLU A 53 -10.68 4.26 -1.68
N GLY A 54 -9.90 4.72 -2.65
CA GLY A 54 -8.59 5.35 -2.44
C GLY A 54 -7.43 4.57 -3.04
N ASP A 55 -6.26 5.20 -3.04
CA ASP A 55 -5.09 4.72 -3.77
C ASP A 55 -4.57 3.39 -3.21
N GLU A 56 -4.64 3.19 -1.89
CA GLU A 56 -4.30 1.92 -1.25
C GLU A 56 -5.18 0.76 -1.77
N ILE A 57 -6.49 0.98 -1.96
CA ILE A 57 -7.41 -0.05 -2.43
C ILE A 57 -7.19 -0.33 -3.91
N ALA A 58 -7.08 0.71 -4.74
CA ALA A 58 -6.80 0.58 -6.16
C ALA A 58 -5.48 -0.18 -6.43
N LEU A 59 -4.46 0.09 -5.60
CA LEU A 59 -3.21 -0.68 -5.62
C LEU A 59 -3.44 -2.17 -5.35
N TYR A 60 -4.24 -2.50 -4.33
CA TYR A 60 -4.53 -3.89 -4.00
C TYR A 60 -5.32 -4.61 -5.09
N GLU A 61 -6.38 -3.99 -5.61
CA GLU A 61 -7.19 -4.60 -6.67
C GLU A 61 -6.36 -4.86 -7.93
N THR A 62 -5.57 -3.87 -8.35
CA THR A 62 -4.69 -4.02 -9.52
C THR A 62 -3.63 -5.08 -9.26
N TRP A 63 -3.02 -5.10 -8.08
CA TRP A 63 -2.10 -6.16 -7.73
C TRP A 63 -2.76 -7.54 -7.75
N ILE A 64 -3.94 -7.73 -7.14
CA ILE A 64 -4.63 -9.02 -7.09
C ILE A 64 -4.95 -9.52 -8.50
N ARG A 65 -5.41 -8.62 -9.38
CA ARG A 65 -5.69 -8.92 -10.80
C ARG A 65 -4.43 -9.43 -11.52
N ASN A 66 -3.30 -8.78 -11.28
CA ASN A 66 -2.00 -9.13 -11.87
C ASN A 66 -1.34 -10.35 -11.18
N ALA A 67 -1.59 -10.56 -9.88
CA ALA A 67 -0.98 -11.62 -9.09
C ALA A 67 -1.44 -13.02 -9.51
N ALA A 68 -2.63 -13.13 -10.08
CA ALA A 68 -3.09 -14.36 -10.73
C ALA A 68 -2.23 -14.71 -11.97
N GLU A 69 -1.61 -13.71 -12.61
CA GLU A 69 -0.78 -13.87 -13.80
C GLU A 69 0.71 -14.02 -13.46
N LEU A 70 1.16 -13.58 -12.27
CA LEU A 70 2.55 -13.64 -11.80
C LEU A 70 3.00 -15.02 -11.29
N ALA A 71 2.30 -16.11 -11.66
CA ALA A 71 2.79 -17.46 -11.40
C ALA A 71 4.17 -17.66 -12.05
N GLU A 72 5.04 -18.44 -11.41
CA GLU A 72 6.51 -18.45 -11.61
C GLU A 72 7.01 -18.65 -13.06
N ASP A 73 6.14 -19.08 -13.97
CA ASP A 73 6.45 -19.39 -15.38
C ASP A 73 5.82 -18.42 -16.40
N ALA A 74 5.08 -17.40 -15.97
CA ALA A 74 4.52 -16.42 -16.88
C ALA A 74 5.56 -15.33 -17.18
N GLU A 75 5.71 -15.00 -18.46
CA GLU A 75 6.36 -13.76 -18.94
C GLU A 75 5.47 -12.57 -18.57
N SER A 76 5.27 -12.39 -17.26
CA SER A 76 4.25 -11.52 -16.68
C SER A 76 4.89 -10.18 -16.40
N THR A 77 4.65 -9.26 -17.32
CA THR A 77 4.97 -7.85 -17.14
C THR A 77 4.00 -7.29 -16.11
N LEU A 78 4.52 -6.73 -15.02
CA LEU A 78 3.71 -5.99 -14.05
C LEU A 78 2.95 -4.87 -14.76
N ASP A 79 1.67 -4.71 -14.43
CA ASP A 79 0.88 -3.58 -14.90
C ASP A 79 1.63 -2.25 -14.66
N PRO A 80 1.82 -1.42 -15.71
CA PRO A 80 2.60 -0.19 -15.62
C PRO A 80 2.01 0.81 -14.61
N ASP A 81 0.71 0.73 -14.32
CA ASP A 81 0.04 1.62 -13.38
C ASP A 81 0.37 1.28 -11.92
N LEU A 82 0.89 0.08 -11.63
CA LEU A 82 1.27 -0.33 -10.27
C LEU A 82 2.30 0.61 -9.64
N GLY A 83 3.22 1.16 -10.43
CA GLY A 83 4.22 2.11 -9.93
C GLY A 83 3.57 3.42 -9.47
N THR A 84 2.65 3.94 -10.27
CA THR A 84 1.90 5.16 -9.97
C THR A 84 1.00 4.96 -8.77
N LEU A 85 0.25 3.85 -8.72
CA LEU A 85 -0.64 3.51 -7.61
C LEU A 85 0.14 3.28 -6.31
N ALA A 86 1.29 2.60 -6.37
CA ALA A 86 2.14 2.40 -5.20
C ALA A 86 2.69 3.72 -4.66
N ALA A 87 3.12 4.62 -5.54
CA ALA A 87 3.57 5.95 -5.16
C ALA A 87 2.42 6.76 -4.52
N ALA A 88 1.23 6.72 -5.10
CA ALA A 88 0.06 7.43 -4.59
C ALA A 88 -0.38 6.89 -3.21
N ALA A 89 -0.51 5.57 -3.07
CA ALA A 89 -0.83 4.92 -1.80
C ALA A 89 0.21 5.22 -0.70
N LEU A 90 1.50 5.35 -1.04
CA LEU A 90 2.55 5.74 -0.10
C LEU A 90 2.50 7.22 0.30
N ARG A 91 1.88 8.10 -0.50
CA ARG A 91 1.62 9.49 -0.10
C ARG A 91 0.51 9.58 0.93
N GLU A 92 -0.52 8.74 0.80
CA GLU A 92 -1.58 8.61 1.81
C GLU A 92 -1.06 7.93 3.08
N ASN A 93 -0.36 6.81 2.91
CA ASN A 93 0.15 5.98 3.99
C ASN A 93 1.61 5.60 3.76
N ARG A 94 2.52 6.44 4.25
CA ARG A 94 3.97 6.22 4.16
C ARG A 94 4.49 4.98 4.90
N HIS A 95 3.65 4.33 5.71
CA HIS A 95 3.97 3.10 6.44
C HIS A 95 3.36 1.85 5.78
N LEU A 96 2.83 1.99 4.56
CA LEU A 96 2.31 0.89 3.78
C LEU A 96 3.44 -0.01 3.27
N GLY A 97 3.78 -1.06 4.03
CA GLY A 97 4.81 -2.03 3.64
C GLY A 97 4.54 -2.68 2.27
N PHE A 98 3.27 -2.87 1.92
CA PHE A 98 2.87 -3.39 0.62
C PHE A 98 3.26 -2.47 -0.55
N GLY A 99 3.14 -1.15 -0.40
CA GLY A 99 3.54 -0.19 -1.44
C GLY A 99 5.04 -0.28 -1.74
N TYR A 100 5.86 -0.42 -0.71
CA TYR A 100 7.30 -0.66 -0.89
C TYR A 100 7.59 -2.02 -1.54
N TYR A 101 6.81 -3.06 -1.23
CA TYR A 101 6.95 -4.35 -1.89
C TYR A 101 6.65 -4.26 -3.41
N VAL A 102 5.60 -3.55 -3.81
CA VAL A 102 5.26 -3.33 -5.22
C VAL A 102 6.36 -2.53 -5.94
N LEU A 103 6.86 -1.45 -5.34
CA LEU A 103 7.99 -0.70 -5.91
C LEU A 103 9.26 -1.57 -6.04
N GLY A 104 9.49 -2.47 -5.09
CA GLY A 104 10.60 -3.43 -5.15
C GLY A 104 10.45 -4.42 -6.30
N ARG A 105 9.23 -4.89 -6.57
CA ARG A 105 8.91 -5.76 -7.71
C ARG A 105 9.16 -5.07 -9.05
N ILE A 106 8.69 -3.83 -9.19
CA ILE A 106 8.93 -3.02 -10.40
C ILE A 106 10.43 -2.80 -10.62
N ALA A 107 11.15 -2.44 -9.56
CA ALA A 107 12.60 -2.27 -9.65
C ALA A 107 13.34 -3.58 -9.98
N GLU A 108 12.83 -4.73 -9.51
CA GLU A 108 13.36 -6.06 -9.85
C GLU A 108 13.18 -6.37 -11.34
N GLU A 109 11.99 -6.13 -11.90
CA GLU A 109 11.69 -6.30 -13.34
C GLU A 109 12.53 -5.35 -14.22
N GLU A 110 12.74 -4.11 -13.78
CA GLU A 110 13.59 -3.14 -14.47
C GLU A 110 15.11 -3.41 -14.32
N GLY A 111 15.49 -4.46 -13.57
CA GLY A 111 16.89 -4.81 -13.32
C GLY A 111 17.62 -3.89 -12.33
N ARG A 112 16.92 -2.94 -11.69
CA ARG A 112 17.45 -2.03 -10.67
C ARG A 112 17.58 -2.73 -9.32
N ARG A 113 18.55 -3.66 -9.23
CA ARG A 113 18.71 -4.56 -8.07
C ARG A 113 18.88 -3.85 -6.73
N ASP A 114 19.64 -2.76 -6.68
CA ASP A 114 19.86 -2.04 -5.42
C ASP A 114 18.59 -1.34 -4.93
N ASP A 115 17.79 -0.80 -5.85
CA ASP A 115 16.51 -0.17 -5.54
C ASP A 115 15.51 -1.21 -5.03
N ALA A 116 15.45 -2.37 -5.70
CA ALA A 116 14.64 -3.51 -5.29
C ALA A 116 15.01 -3.99 -3.88
N ALA A 117 16.30 -4.19 -3.61
CA ALA A 117 16.78 -4.62 -2.29
C ALA A 117 16.39 -3.63 -1.18
N ARG A 118 16.54 -2.32 -1.42
CA ARG A 118 16.13 -1.29 -0.44
C ARG A 118 14.62 -1.32 -0.21
N ALA A 119 13.83 -1.43 -1.27
CA ALA A 119 12.38 -1.45 -1.20
C ALA A 119 11.86 -2.70 -0.45
N PHE A 120 12.39 -3.89 -0.74
CA PHE A 120 12.02 -5.11 -0.01
C PHE A 120 12.43 -5.04 1.46
N ARG A 121 13.59 -4.48 1.78
CA ARG A 121 13.98 -4.25 3.18
C ARG A 121 13.01 -3.31 3.91
N LEU A 122 12.56 -2.23 3.27
CA LEU A 122 11.56 -1.33 3.88
C LEU A 122 10.22 -2.04 4.08
N ALA A 123 9.78 -2.81 3.08
CA ALA A 123 8.56 -3.60 3.17
C ALA A 123 8.60 -4.59 4.35
N THR A 124 9.73 -5.27 4.59
CA THR A 124 9.87 -6.21 5.71
C THR A 124 9.98 -5.53 7.07
N GLN A 125 10.53 -4.31 7.15
CA GLN A 125 10.56 -3.52 8.37
C GLN A 125 9.16 -3.01 8.76
N LEU A 126 8.37 -2.56 7.78
CA LEU A 126 7.03 -2.03 8.00
C LEU A 126 5.97 -3.13 8.14
N SER A 127 6.17 -4.27 7.49
CA SER A 127 5.27 -5.42 7.55
C SER A 127 6.08 -6.71 7.73
N PRO A 128 6.54 -7.00 8.96
CA PRO A 128 7.33 -8.20 9.25
C PRO A 128 6.60 -9.50 8.95
N GLU A 129 5.27 -9.49 8.88
CA GLU A 129 4.48 -10.65 8.51
C GLU A 129 4.46 -10.92 7.00
N HIS A 130 4.86 -9.95 6.17
CA HIS A 130 4.80 -10.04 4.72
C HIS A 130 5.75 -11.12 4.19
N ARG A 131 5.17 -12.26 3.79
CA ARG A 131 5.94 -13.47 3.45
C ARG A 131 6.79 -13.27 2.19
N ASP A 132 6.18 -12.71 1.14
CA ASP A 132 6.86 -12.52 -0.14
C ASP A 132 7.94 -11.44 -0.09
N ALA A 133 7.67 -10.33 0.61
CA ALA A 133 8.68 -9.31 0.87
C ALA A 133 9.88 -9.89 1.64
N ARG A 134 9.63 -10.72 2.68
CA ARG A 134 10.70 -11.39 3.43
C ARG A 134 11.52 -12.34 2.57
N ARG A 135 10.86 -13.16 1.75
CA ARG A 135 11.52 -14.08 0.83
C ARG A 135 12.43 -13.30 -0.14
N ARG A 136 11.93 -12.22 -0.74
CA ARG A 136 12.69 -11.41 -1.69
C ARG A 136 13.85 -10.66 -1.04
N ASP A 137 13.63 -10.00 0.09
CA ASP A 137 14.69 -9.36 0.87
C ASP A 137 15.82 -10.36 1.20
N GLN A 138 15.46 -11.57 1.66
CA GLN A 138 16.43 -12.62 1.93
C GLN A 138 17.19 -13.07 0.67
N LEU A 139 16.51 -13.18 -0.47
CA LEU A 139 17.15 -13.52 -1.75
C LEU A 139 18.17 -12.46 -2.17
N PHE A 140 17.82 -11.18 -2.10
CA PHE A 140 18.71 -10.07 -2.44
C PHE A 140 19.93 -9.98 -1.53
N ARG A 141 19.76 -10.23 -0.22
CA ARG A 141 20.89 -10.29 0.72
C ARG A 141 21.87 -11.41 0.37
N GLN A 142 21.38 -12.60 0.06
CA GLN A 142 22.22 -13.75 -0.29
C GLN A 142 23.02 -13.47 -1.57
N ARG A 143 22.40 -12.86 -2.58
CA ARG A 143 23.05 -12.50 -3.85
C ARG A 143 24.12 -11.42 -3.69
N ASN A 144 23.97 -10.52 -2.71
CA ASN A 144 24.96 -9.49 -2.41
C ASN A 144 26.08 -9.97 -1.45
N SER A 145 25.97 -11.18 -0.87
CA SER A 145 26.97 -11.71 0.08
C SER A 145 28.09 -12.52 -0.60
N GLY A 146 28.06 -12.67 -1.93
CA GLY A 146 28.97 -13.52 -2.70
C GLY A 146 30.04 -12.79 -3.51
N SER A 147 30.46 -11.58 -3.09
CA SER A 147 31.57 -10.83 -3.71
C SER A 147 32.88 -10.99 -2.95
#